data_AF-A0A0G0C8W5-F1
#
_entry.id   AF-A0A0G0C8W5-F1
#
_cell.length_a   1.000
_cell.length_b   1.000
_cell.length_c   1.000
_cell.angle_alpha   90.00
_cell.angle_beta   90.00
_cell.angle_gamma   90.00
#
_symmetry.space_group_name_H-M   'P 1'
#
loop_
_entity.id
_entity.type
_entity.pdbx_description
1 polymer ?
#
loop_
_entity_poly.entity_id
_entity_poly.type
_entity_poly.pdbx_seq_one_letter_code
_entity_poly.pdbx_strand_id
1 'polypeptide(L)'
;MEKNYFFKLSKYQKDLIDLISKDKLKIYPIERKNEVLSFLKEPLQDISISRSNERAKNWGVPVPNDDSQKIYVWFDALNIYQSGIGFDWDEEKYKKYWPADLHVIGKGITRFHAVYWPAFLMSAGLSLPKALFVHGYFTVNGQKMSKTLGNVIDPNDLIKKYGADSLRYYFLAKFQPFTDGDFSEEKLRDVYNADLANGLGNLVSRVAKMCEKSDFSFESDQTLIYPEVSKAIEEFRFDNALRFIWEKVTNVDQKINKAEPWKLEGEKLQKALQNYLDEIAEITLNLKPFLPETVQKIAKTFGRIKIKSSEPLFPRI
;
A
#
# COMPACT_ATOMS: atom_id res chain seq x y z
N MET A 1 9.03 -43.16 9.67
CA MET A 1 9.43 -41.75 9.85
C MET A 1 10.01 -41.26 8.53
N GLU A 2 9.57 -40.10 8.03
CA GLU A 2 10.11 -39.55 6.77
C GLU A 2 11.51 -39.00 7.03
N LYS A 3 12.49 -39.34 6.17
CA LYS A 3 13.86 -38.81 6.25
C LYS A 3 13.89 -37.48 5.51
N ASN A 4 14.06 -36.39 6.26
CA ASN A 4 14.13 -35.03 5.70
C ASN A 4 15.42 -34.33 6.17
N TYR A 5 15.85 -33.31 5.43
CA TYR A 5 16.83 -32.33 5.90
C TYR A 5 16.15 -31.36 6.87
N PHE A 6 16.91 -30.98 7.90
CA PHE A 6 16.47 -30.06 8.93
C PHE A 6 17.40 -28.85 8.99
N PHE A 7 16.81 -27.67 9.13
CA PHE A 7 17.53 -26.46 9.49
C PHE A 7 17.58 -26.32 11.00
N LYS A 8 18.77 -26.04 11.53
CA LYS A 8 19.04 -25.90 12.96
C LYS A 8 18.52 -24.58 13.54
N LEU A 9 17.20 -24.37 13.45
CA LEU A 9 16.53 -23.14 13.88
C LEU A 9 16.73 -22.87 15.37
N SER A 10 16.78 -23.94 16.18
CA SER A 10 17.03 -23.87 17.62
C SER A 10 18.27 -23.06 18.00
N LYS A 11 19.32 -23.06 17.14
CA LYS A 11 20.57 -22.31 17.35
C LYS A 11 20.36 -20.79 17.37
N TYR A 12 19.37 -20.27 16.65
CA TYR A 12 19.22 -18.82 16.40
C TYR A 12 18.27 -18.12 17.37
N GLN A 13 17.73 -18.82 18.37
CA GLN A 13 16.72 -18.26 19.26
C GLN A 13 17.15 -16.96 19.95
N LYS A 14 18.36 -16.95 20.54
CA LYS A 14 18.89 -15.75 21.23
C LYS A 14 19.09 -14.61 20.25
N ASP A 15 19.66 -14.88 19.08
CA ASP A 15 19.94 -13.87 18.05
C ASP A 15 18.65 -13.22 17.52
N LEU A 16 17.59 -14.02 17.34
CA LEU A 16 16.26 -13.54 16.93
C LEU A 16 15.59 -12.67 18.00
N ILE A 17 15.67 -13.08 19.27
CA ILE A 17 15.16 -12.26 20.39
C ILE A 17 15.89 -10.92 20.42
N ASP A 18 17.21 -10.92 20.31
CA ASP A 18 18.03 -9.71 20.30
C ASP A 18 17.73 -8.82 19.08
N LEU A 19 17.58 -9.43 17.89
CA LEU A 19 17.25 -8.74 16.64
C LEU A 19 15.94 -7.93 16.79
N ILE A 20 14.90 -8.57 17.34
CA ILE A 20 13.56 -8.00 17.41
C ILE A 20 13.44 -7.06 18.61
N SER A 21 13.93 -7.45 19.80
CA SER A 21 13.82 -6.62 21.01
C SER A 21 14.55 -5.29 20.87
N LYS A 22 15.72 -5.27 20.21
CA LYS A 22 16.54 -4.08 19.96
C LYS A 22 16.16 -3.31 18.69
N ASP A 23 15.04 -3.65 18.05
CA ASP A 23 14.54 -2.98 16.83
C ASP A 23 15.54 -2.94 15.67
N LYS A 24 16.44 -3.93 15.60
CA LYS A 24 17.31 -4.15 14.43
C LYS A 24 16.52 -4.68 13.24
N LEU A 25 15.47 -5.47 13.51
CA LEU A 25 14.36 -5.72 12.61
C LEU A 25 13.11 -5.08 13.22
N LYS A 26 12.65 -3.96 12.65
CA LYS A 26 11.42 -3.31 13.11
C LYS A 26 10.21 -4.12 12.66
N ILE A 27 9.19 -4.24 13.50
CA ILE A 27 7.95 -4.93 13.14
C ILE A 27 6.78 -4.00 13.46
N TYR A 28 6.02 -3.65 12.44
CA TYR A 28 4.84 -2.80 12.50
C TYR A 28 3.57 -3.64 12.32
N PRO A 29 2.54 -3.46 13.15
CA PRO A 29 2.53 -2.61 14.34
C PRO A 29 3.22 -3.29 15.54
N ILE A 30 3.36 -2.57 16.65
CA ILE A 30 4.05 -3.04 17.87
C ILE A 30 3.43 -4.32 18.45
N GLU A 31 2.13 -4.52 18.28
CA GLU A 31 1.43 -5.72 18.73
C GLU A 31 1.98 -6.97 18.04
N ARG A 32 2.34 -6.89 16.75
CA ARG A 32 2.94 -8.01 16.02
C ARG A 32 4.37 -8.28 16.48
N LYS A 33 5.14 -7.24 16.84
CA LYS A 33 6.44 -7.42 17.52
C LYS A 33 6.26 -8.23 18.82
N ASN A 34 5.28 -7.85 19.64
CA ASN A 34 5.01 -8.50 20.93
C ASN A 34 4.56 -9.96 20.76
N GLU A 35 3.72 -10.25 19.77
CA GLU A 35 3.32 -11.63 19.44
C GLU A 35 4.53 -12.50 19.06
N VAL A 36 5.42 -11.99 18.21
CA VAL A 36 6.63 -12.73 17.81
C VAL A 36 7.57 -12.94 19.00
N LEU A 37 7.80 -11.92 19.82
CA LEU A 37 8.61 -12.06 21.04
C LEU A 37 7.99 -13.04 22.04
N SER A 38 6.66 -13.06 22.17
CA SER A 38 5.97 -14.02 23.02
C SER A 38 6.12 -15.45 22.50
N PHE A 39 6.08 -15.64 21.18
CA PHE A 39 6.36 -16.95 20.56
C PHE A 39 7.80 -17.42 20.82
N LEU A 40 8.77 -16.51 20.80
CA LEU A 40 10.18 -16.81 21.04
C LEU A 40 10.55 -17.08 22.51
N LYS A 41 9.59 -16.94 23.45
CA LYS A 41 9.80 -17.37 24.84
C LYS A 41 9.93 -18.89 24.96
N GLU A 42 9.25 -19.63 24.08
CA GLU A 42 9.34 -21.08 24.02
C GLU A 42 10.57 -21.52 23.20
N PRO A 43 11.25 -22.62 23.58
CA PRO A 43 12.37 -23.16 22.81
C PRO A 43 12.02 -23.49 21.35
N LEU A 44 12.73 -22.87 20.41
CA LEU A 44 12.60 -23.16 18.98
C LEU A 44 13.06 -24.58 18.69
N GLN A 45 12.25 -25.31 17.93
CA GLN A 45 12.60 -26.62 17.38
C GLN A 45 13.21 -26.47 16.00
N ASP A 46 14.07 -27.42 15.63
CA ASP A 46 14.60 -27.51 14.27
C ASP A 46 13.47 -27.81 13.28
N ILE A 47 13.54 -27.17 12.11
CA ILE A 47 12.46 -27.24 11.13
C ILE A 47 12.90 -28.04 9.91
N SER A 48 12.01 -28.88 9.40
CA SER A 48 12.25 -29.65 8.19
C SER A 48 12.19 -28.74 6.96
N ILE A 49 13.29 -28.68 6.21
CA ILE A 49 13.48 -27.82 5.03
C ILE A 49 13.46 -28.58 3.71
N SER A 50 13.15 -29.88 3.74
CA SER A 50 12.93 -30.68 2.53
C SER A 50 11.76 -31.64 2.70
N ARG A 51 11.29 -32.22 1.60
CA ARG A 51 10.29 -33.29 1.55
C ARG A 51 10.72 -34.32 0.52
N SER A 52 10.32 -35.57 0.70
CA SER A 52 10.48 -36.58 -0.35
C SER A 52 9.76 -36.19 -1.65
N ASN A 53 10.25 -36.69 -2.78
CA ASN A 53 9.62 -36.47 -4.09
C ASN A 53 8.14 -36.90 -4.13
N GLU A 54 7.78 -38.00 -3.48
CA GLU A 54 6.39 -38.46 -3.35
C GLU A 54 5.53 -37.41 -2.65
N ARG A 55 5.96 -36.94 -1.48
CA ARG A 55 5.22 -35.95 -0.69
C ARG A 55 5.13 -34.58 -1.38
N ALA A 56 6.17 -34.21 -2.11
CA ALA A 56 6.19 -33.00 -2.93
C ALA A 56 5.46 -33.16 -4.29
N LYS A 57 4.93 -34.35 -4.60
CA LYS A 57 4.33 -34.68 -5.91
C LYS A 57 5.27 -34.36 -7.08
N ASN A 58 6.57 -34.57 -6.88
CA ASN A 58 7.66 -34.23 -7.80
C ASN A 58 7.73 -32.74 -8.20
N TRP A 59 7.05 -31.84 -7.48
CA TRP A 59 7.03 -30.41 -7.77
C TRP A 59 7.84 -29.60 -6.76
N GLY A 60 8.84 -28.87 -7.26
CA GLY A 60 9.70 -27.99 -6.45
C GLY A 60 11.17 -28.09 -6.84
N VAL A 61 11.99 -27.24 -6.23
CA VAL A 61 13.44 -27.19 -6.44
C VAL A 61 14.09 -28.43 -5.78
N PRO A 62 14.95 -29.20 -6.48
CA PRO A 62 15.67 -30.32 -5.87
C PRO A 62 16.62 -29.82 -4.77
N VAL A 63 16.85 -30.65 -3.75
CA VAL A 63 17.91 -30.36 -2.78
C VAL A 63 19.26 -30.49 -3.50
N PRO A 64 20.19 -29.52 -3.35
CA PRO A 64 21.51 -29.63 -3.99
C PRO A 64 22.21 -30.93 -3.62
N ASN A 65 22.65 -31.69 -4.63
CA ASN A 65 23.29 -33.00 -4.50
C ASN A 65 22.40 -34.12 -3.90
N ASP A 66 21.07 -33.93 -3.83
CA ASP A 66 20.11 -34.96 -3.44
C ASP A 66 18.76 -34.79 -4.18
N ASP A 67 18.68 -35.38 -5.38
CA ASP A 67 17.47 -35.32 -6.23
C ASP A 67 16.30 -36.16 -5.70
N SER A 68 16.47 -36.94 -4.62
CA SER A 68 15.38 -37.72 -4.00
C SER A 68 14.40 -36.86 -3.20
N GLN A 69 14.78 -35.62 -2.93
CA GLN A 69 14.01 -34.68 -2.12
C GLN A 69 13.88 -33.31 -2.79
N LYS A 70 12.78 -32.62 -2.49
CA LYS A 70 12.53 -31.23 -2.88
C LYS A 70 12.65 -30.30 -1.68
N ILE A 71 13.14 -29.09 -1.92
CA ILE A 71 13.21 -28.01 -0.93
C ILE A 71 11.78 -27.67 -0.48
N TYR A 72 11.61 -27.45 0.83
CA TYR A 72 10.35 -27.04 1.42
C TYR A 72 9.95 -25.65 0.90
N VAL A 73 8.68 -25.50 0.52
CA VAL A 73 8.16 -24.30 -0.16
C VAL A 73 8.51 -22.97 0.51
N TRP A 74 8.54 -22.89 1.84
CA TRP A 74 8.91 -21.63 2.51
C TRP A 74 10.41 -21.38 2.54
N PHE A 75 11.24 -22.42 2.51
CA PHE A 75 12.69 -22.26 2.37
C PHE A 75 13.05 -21.76 0.96
N ASP A 76 12.32 -22.22 -0.05
CA ASP A 76 12.41 -21.74 -1.43
C ASP A 76 11.81 -20.32 -1.58
N ALA A 77 10.51 -20.16 -1.31
CA ALA A 77 9.76 -18.95 -1.61
C ALA A 77 10.31 -17.68 -0.94
N LEU A 78 10.87 -17.77 0.27
CA LEU A 78 11.45 -16.60 0.93
C LEU A 78 12.66 -16.01 0.17
N ASN A 79 13.35 -16.81 -0.65
CA ASN A 79 14.46 -16.31 -1.46
C ASN A 79 14.03 -15.40 -2.60
N ILE A 80 12.73 -15.33 -2.94
CA ILE A 80 12.22 -14.43 -3.99
C ILE A 80 12.59 -12.97 -3.74
N TYR A 81 12.71 -12.56 -2.48
CA TYR A 81 13.11 -11.21 -2.08
C TYR A 81 14.51 -10.83 -2.55
N GLN A 82 15.39 -11.82 -2.75
CA GLN A 82 16.76 -11.61 -3.20
C GLN A 82 16.90 -11.97 -4.68
N SER A 83 16.35 -13.11 -5.11
CA SER A 83 16.48 -13.57 -6.50
C SER A 83 15.80 -12.64 -7.49
N GLY A 84 14.67 -12.00 -7.13
CA GLY A 84 13.97 -11.04 -7.99
C GLY A 84 14.75 -9.73 -8.24
N ILE A 85 15.75 -9.43 -7.40
CA ILE A 85 16.54 -8.19 -7.45
C ILE A 85 18.02 -8.42 -7.76
N GLY A 86 18.40 -9.58 -8.31
CA GLY A 86 19.74 -9.79 -8.85
C GLY A 86 20.66 -10.69 -8.05
N PHE A 87 20.18 -11.34 -6.98
CA PHE A 87 21.03 -12.28 -6.23
C PHE A 87 21.55 -13.38 -7.16
N ASP A 88 22.87 -13.48 -7.27
CA ASP A 88 23.62 -14.42 -8.12
C ASP A 88 23.56 -14.19 -9.64
N TRP A 89 22.96 -13.07 -10.12
CA TRP A 89 22.91 -12.77 -11.56
C TRP A 89 22.98 -11.29 -11.96
N ASP A 90 22.82 -10.35 -11.02
CA ASP A 90 22.96 -8.90 -11.23
C ASP A 90 23.36 -8.22 -9.91
N GLU A 91 24.69 -8.11 -9.72
CA GLU A 91 25.27 -7.61 -8.47
C GLU A 91 24.97 -6.12 -8.23
N GLU A 92 24.93 -5.29 -9.28
CA GLU A 92 24.63 -3.87 -9.16
C GLU A 92 23.20 -3.66 -8.68
N LYS A 93 22.24 -4.38 -9.27
CA LYS A 93 20.83 -4.34 -8.84
C LYS A 93 20.68 -4.88 -7.43
N TYR A 94 21.35 -5.98 -7.09
CA TYR A 94 21.26 -6.56 -5.76
C TYR A 94 21.79 -5.59 -4.69
N LYS A 95 22.96 -5.00 -4.89
CA LYS A 95 23.53 -3.99 -3.96
C LYS A 95 22.69 -2.74 -3.83
N LYS A 96 21.96 -2.35 -4.89
CA LYS A 96 21.08 -1.18 -4.87
C LYS A 96 19.85 -1.38 -3.98
N TYR A 97 19.27 -2.59 -3.97
CA TYR A 97 17.98 -2.84 -3.34
C TYR A 97 18.06 -3.72 -2.08
N TRP A 98 19.14 -4.46 -1.86
CA TRP A 98 19.35 -5.29 -0.67
C TRP A 98 20.33 -4.62 0.31
N PRO A 99 20.06 -4.61 1.63
CA PRO A 99 18.91 -5.22 2.30
C PRO A 99 17.60 -4.44 2.10
N ALA A 100 16.50 -5.19 2.03
CA ALA A 100 15.17 -4.60 1.87
C ALA A 100 14.82 -3.66 3.04
N ASP A 101 14.34 -2.46 2.72
CA ASP A 101 13.88 -1.49 3.72
C ASP A 101 12.61 -1.95 4.42
N LEU A 102 11.70 -2.60 3.68
CA LEU A 102 10.41 -3.02 4.19
C LEU A 102 9.89 -4.26 3.46
N HIS A 103 9.46 -5.27 4.22
CA HIS A 103 8.60 -6.33 3.71
C HIS A 103 7.15 -6.09 4.14
N VAL A 104 6.24 -6.03 3.17
CA VAL A 104 4.78 -5.90 3.41
C VAL A 104 4.16 -7.30 3.34
N ILE A 105 3.57 -7.75 4.45
CA ILE A 105 3.01 -9.10 4.58
C ILE A 105 1.68 -9.08 5.33
N GLY A 106 0.84 -10.09 5.09
CA GLY A 106 -0.32 -10.36 5.93
C GLY A 106 0.07 -11.10 7.22
N LYS A 107 -0.67 -10.87 8.30
CA LYS A 107 -0.41 -11.50 9.61
C LYS A 107 -0.32 -13.03 9.63
N GLY A 108 -0.87 -13.70 8.61
CA GLY A 108 -0.83 -15.16 8.48
C GLY A 108 0.56 -15.76 8.30
N ILE A 109 1.50 -14.96 7.81
CA ILE A 109 2.83 -15.42 7.42
C ILE A 109 3.96 -14.75 8.23
N THR A 110 3.60 -14.06 9.32
CA THR A 110 4.54 -13.33 10.19
C THR A 110 5.69 -14.22 10.69
N ARG A 111 5.40 -15.45 11.13
CA ARG A 111 6.45 -16.36 11.65
C ARG A 111 7.52 -16.68 10.60
N PHE A 112 7.12 -16.86 9.34
CA PHE A 112 8.08 -17.11 8.26
C PHE A 112 9.02 -15.92 8.05
N HIS A 113 8.53 -14.69 8.20
CA HIS A 113 9.31 -13.47 7.90
C HIS A 113 10.06 -12.90 9.10
N ALA A 114 9.56 -13.12 10.32
CA ALA A 114 10.15 -12.58 11.54
C ALA A 114 11.04 -13.60 12.27
N VAL A 115 10.89 -14.90 12.00
CA VAL A 115 11.65 -15.97 12.68
C VAL A 115 12.48 -16.77 11.68
N TYR A 116 11.85 -17.39 10.67
CA TYR A 116 12.56 -18.32 9.80
C TYR A 116 13.48 -17.59 8.84
N TRP A 117 12.98 -16.54 8.19
CA TRP A 117 13.74 -15.78 7.21
C TRP A 117 15.00 -15.14 7.80
N PRO A 118 14.96 -14.42 8.94
CA PRO A 118 16.16 -13.85 9.50
C PRO A 118 17.15 -14.94 9.96
N ALA A 119 16.67 -16.07 10.47
CA ALA A 119 17.56 -17.19 10.83
C ALA A 119 18.25 -17.80 9.61
N PHE A 120 17.55 -17.97 8.49
CA PHE A 120 18.15 -18.45 7.24
C PHE A 120 19.22 -17.48 6.74
N LEU A 121 18.92 -16.18 6.73
CA LEU A 121 19.87 -15.14 6.33
C LEU A 121 21.09 -15.08 7.26
N MET A 122 20.89 -15.13 8.58
CA MET A 122 21.98 -15.20 9.57
C MET A 122 22.87 -16.42 9.31
N SER A 123 22.27 -17.58 9.04
CA SER A 123 23.02 -18.80 8.74
C SER A 123 23.81 -18.72 7.44
N ALA A 124 23.30 -17.98 6.45
CA ALA A 124 23.96 -17.75 5.17
C ALA A 124 24.96 -16.58 5.20
N GLY A 125 25.07 -15.86 6.32
CA GLY A 125 25.92 -14.66 6.42
C GLY A 125 25.41 -13.48 5.60
N LEU A 126 24.11 -13.41 5.31
CA LEU A 126 23.49 -12.39 4.49
C LEU A 126 22.87 -11.27 5.35
N SER A 127 22.83 -10.05 4.79
CA SER A 127 22.19 -8.89 5.42
C SER A 127 20.71 -9.14 5.68
N LEU A 128 20.18 -8.58 6.77
CA LEU A 128 18.79 -8.75 7.20
C LEU A 128 17.91 -7.60 6.68
N PRO A 129 16.61 -7.85 6.41
CA PRO A 129 15.67 -6.76 6.12
C PRO A 129 15.57 -5.80 7.31
N LYS A 130 15.25 -4.52 7.04
CA LYS A 130 15.21 -3.48 8.07
C LYS A 130 13.88 -3.46 8.83
N ALA A 131 12.76 -3.72 8.14
CA ALA A 131 11.43 -3.69 8.74
C ALA A 131 10.43 -4.68 8.12
N LEU A 132 9.43 -5.06 8.91
CA LEU A 132 8.22 -5.76 8.49
C LEU A 132 7.01 -4.87 8.74
N PHE A 133 6.16 -4.69 7.73
CA PHE A 133 4.81 -4.16 7.88
C PHE A 133 3.83 -5.32 7.78
N VAL A 134 3.06 -5.55 8.84
CA VAL A 134 2.18 -6.70 9.00
C VAL A 134 0.73 -6.24 9.06
N HIS A 135 0.03 -6.38 7.93
CA HIS A 135 -1.38 -5.98 7.83
C HIS A 135 -2.35 -7.07 8.31
N GLY A 136 -3.57 -6.63 8.63
CA GLY A 136 -4.69 -7.50 8.99
C GLY A 136 -5.28 -8.26 7.80
N TYR A 137 -6.30 -9.07 8.08
CA TYR A 137 -7.11 -9.73 7.06
C TYR A 137 -8.33 -8.89 6.68
N PHE A 138 -8.90 -9.21 5.52
CA PHE A 138 -10.22 -8.75 5.14
C PHE A 138 -11.28 -9.84 5.34
N THR A 139 -12.43 -9.46 5.87
CA THR A 139 -13.70 -10.18 5.75
C THR A 139 -14.58 -9.50 4.70
N VAL A 140 -15.64 -10.17 4.28
CA VAL A 140 -16.68 -9.63 3.40
C VAL A 140 -18.01 -9.75 4.13
N ASN A 141 -18.66 -8.61 4.40
CA ASN A 141 -19.93 -8.54 5.12
C ASN A 141 -19.92 -9.36 6.44
N GLY A 142 -18.84 -9.26 7.21
CA GLY A 142 -18.62 -9.96 8.47
C GLY A 142 -18.16 -11.41 8.34
N GLN A 143 -18.04 -11.96 7.12
CA GLN A 143 -17.68 -13.35 6.88
C GLN A 143 -16.26 -13.50 6.32
N LYS A 144 -15.55 -14.56 6.73
CA LYS A 144 -14.28 -14.92 6.09
C LYS A 144 -14.53 -15.26 4.61
N MET A 145 -13.68 -14.75 3.73
CA MET A 145 -13.72 -15.12 2.32
C MET A 145 -13.35 -16.59 2.16
N SER A 146 -14.21 -17.36 1.49
CA SER A 146 -13.89 -18.73 1.11
C SER A 146 -14.65 -19.13 -0.14
N LYS A 147 -14.02 -19.97 -0.97
CA LYS A 147 -14.68 -20.53 -2.17
C LYS A 147 -15.97 -21.28 -1.81
N THR A 148 -15.99 -21.95 -0.66
CA THR A 148 -17.12 -22.74 -0.18
C THR A 148 -18.33 -21.89 0.18
N LEU A 149 -18.13 -20.68 0.72
CA LEU A 149 -19.21 -19.73 1.02
C LEU A 149 -19.64 -18.91 -0.20
N GLY A 150 -18.93 -19.01 -1.32
CA GLY A 150 -19.23 -18.25 -2.55
C GLY A 150 -19.08 -16.73 -2.41
N ASN A 151 -18.49 -16.25 -1.31
CA ASN A 151 -18.34 -14.82 -0.98
C ASN A 151 -16.97 -14.25 -1.38
N VAL A 152 -16.25 -14.94 -2.28
CA VAL A 152 -14.97 -14.45 -2.81
C VAL A 152 -15.26 -13.31 -3.77
N ILE A 153 -14.62 -12.17 -3.52
CA ILE A 153 -14.72 -10.99 -4.38
C ILE A 153 -13.50 -10.96 -5.28
N ASP A 154 -13.72 -10.86 -6.59
CA ASP A 154 -12.65 -10.59 -7.55
C ASP A 154 -12.38 -9.07 -7.60
N PRO A 155 -11.19 -8.60 -7.20
CA PRO A 155 -10.84 -7.19 -7.30
C PRO A 155 -10.93 -6.65 -8.73
N ASN A 156 -10.74 -7.48 -9.76
CA ASN A 156 -10.81 -7.03 -11.15
C ASN A 156 -12.22 -6.60 -11.55
N ASP A 157 -13.26 -7.24 -11.01
CA ASP A 157 -14.64 -6.86 -11.32
C ASP A 157 -14.99 -5.53 -10.63
N LEU A 158 -14.49 -5.31 -9.42
CA LEU A 158 -14.59 -4.00 -8.76
C LEU A 158 -13.82 -2.92 -9.52
N ILE A 159 -12.62 -3.21 -10.02
CA ILE A 159 -11.82 -2.26 -10.80
C ILE A 159 -12.53 -1.88 -12.10
N LYS A 160 -13.12 -2.84 -12.81
CA LYS A 160 -13.92 -2.55 -14.02
C LYS A 160 -15.10 -1.63 -13.71
N LYS A 161 -15.74 -1.80 -12.55
CA LYS A 161 -16.94 -1.04 -12.16
C LYS A 161 -16.64 0.34 -11.58
N TYR A 162 -15.66 0.43 -10.69
CA TYR A 162 -15.37 1.65 -9.90
C TYR A 162 -14.06 2.35 -10.31
N GLY A 163 -13.18 1.70 -11.05
CA GLY A 163 -11.83 2.17 -11.35
C GLY A 163 -10.82 1.80 -10.27
N ALA A 164 -9.56 1.64 -10.66
CA ALA A 164 -8.47 1.22 -9.77
C ALA A 164 -8.23 2.24 -8.65
N ASP A 165 -8.18 3.53 -8.97
CA ASP A 165 -7.97 4.59 -7.98
C ASP A 165 -9.09 4.65 -6.93
N SER A 166 -10.34 4.43 -7.32
CA SER A 166 -11.44 4.40 -6.37
C SER A 166 -11.30 3.28 -5.35
N LEU A 167 -10.87 2.10 -5.81
CA LEU A 167 -10.63 0.96 -4.94
C LEU A 167 -9.40 1.20 -4.04
N ARG A 168 -8.33 1.81 -4.57
CA ARG A 168 -7.16 2.25 -3.79
C ARG A 168 -7.56 3.24 -2.70
N TYR A 169 -8.34 4.26 -3.06
CA TYR A 169 -8.86 5.24 -2.10
C TYR A 169 -9.66 4.55 -1.00
N TYR A 170 -10.60 3.68 -1.35
CA TYR A 170 -11.43 3.01 -0.36
C TYR A 170 -10.59 2.21 0.64
N PHE A 171 -9.67 1.37 0.17
CA PHE A 171 -8.81 0.58 1.05
C PHE A 171 -7.88 1.43 1.90
N LEU A 172 -7.28 2.47 1.34
CA LEU A 172 -6.29 3.29 2.05
C LEU A 172 -6.93 4.32 2.98
N ALA A 173 -8.13 4.83 2.66
CA ALA A 173 -8.81 5.87 3.44
C ALA A 173 -9.74 5.30 4.51
N LYS A 174 -10.38 4.15 4.27
CA LYS A 174 -11.49 3.64 5.11
C LYS A 174 -11.11 2.45 5.96
N PHE A 175 -9.90 1.92 5.81
CA PHE A 175 -9.40 0.83 6.62
C PHE A 175 -8.15 1.25 7.38
N GLN A 176 -8.04 0.76 8.61
CA GLN A 176 -6.81 0.90 9.37
C GLN A 176 -5.81 -0.16 8.89
N PRO A 177 -4.57 0.23 8.54
CA PRO A 177 -3.61 -0.67 7.89
C PRO A 177 -3.23 -1.90 8.72
N PHE A 178 -3.35 -1.82 10.05
CA PHE A 178 -2.84 -2.82 10.98
C PHE A 178 -3.89 -3.78 11.54
N THR A 179 -5.17 -3.46 11.39
CA THR A 179 -6.27 -4.25 11.94
C THR A 179 -6.98 -5.03 10.86
N ASP A 180 -7.79 -6.02 11.27
CA ASP A 180 -8.68 -6.67 10.32
C ASP A 180 -9.75 -5.67 9.86
N GLY A 181 -10.12 -5.77 8.59
CA GLY A 181 -11.10 -4.90 7.95
C GLY A 181 -12.28 -5.70 7.42
N ASP A 182 -13.46 -5.10 7.38
CA ASP A 182 -14.63 -5.69 6.74
C ASP A 182 -15.00 -4.96 5.44
N PHE A 183 -14.84 -5.65 4.32
CA PHE A 183 -15.20 -5.14 3.02
C PHE A 183 -16.71 -5.26 2.77
N SER A 184 -17.27 -4.22 2.16
CA SER A 184 -18.63 -4.19 1.63
C SER A 184 -18.66 -3.33 0.37
N GLU A 185 -19.22 -3.85 -0.72
CA GLU A 185 -19.36 -3.12 -1.98
C GLU A 185 -20.37 -1.96 -1.84
N GLU A 186 -21.37 -2.10 -0.97
CA GLU A 186 -22.30 -1.01 -0.64
C GLU A 186 -21.55 0.18 -0.05
N LYS A 187 -20.70 -0.06 0.95
CA LYS A 187 -19.86 0.99 1.55
C LYS A 187 -18.88 1.57 0.53
N LEU A 188 -18.30 0.75 -0.35
CA LEU A 188 -17.46 1.23 -1.44
C LEU A 188 -18.24 2.19 -2.36
N ARG A 189 -19.46 1.83 -2.75
CA ARG A 189 -20.33 2.69 -3.57
C ARG A 189 -20.68 4.00 -2.88
N ASP A 190 -20.98 3.97 -1.59
CA ASP A 190 -21.31 5.19 -0.83
C ASP A 190 -20.09 6.12 -0.73
N VAL A 191 -18.91 5.55 -0.45
CA VAL A 191 -17.65 6.30 -0.42
C VAL A 191 -17.29 6.85 -1.80
N TYR A 192 -17.51 6.06 -2.86
CA TYR A 192 -17.31 6.52 -4.23
C TYR A 192 -18.17 7.75 -4.54
N ASN A 193 -19.46 7.68 -4.21
CA ASN A 193 -20.38 8.77 -4.49
C ASN A 193 -20.09 10.01 -3.64
N ALA A 194 -19.87 9.85 -2.34
CA ALA A 194 -19.67 10.95 -1.42
C ALA A 194 -18.29 11.61 -1.59
N ASP A 195 -17.22 10.84 -1.46
CA ASP A 195 -15.87 11.38 -1.34
C ASP A 195 -15.25 11.69 -2.70
N LEU A 196 -15.43 10.78 -3.67
CA LEU A 196 -14.78 10.88 -4.98
C LEU A 196 -15.62 11.70 -5.96
N ALA A 197 -16.84 11.26 -6.27
CA ALA A 197 -17.67 11.93 -7.28
C ALA A 197 -18.19 13.29 -6.80
N ASN A 198 -18.84 13.36 -5.64
CA ASN A 198 -19.39 14.61 -5.11
C ASN A 198 -18.34 15.47 -4.37
N GLY A 199 -17.23 14.89 -3.92
CA GLY A 199 -16.11 15.61 -3.33
C GLY A 199 -15.12 16.09 -4.39
N LEU A 200 -13.99 15.38 -4.52
CA LEU A 200 -12.86 15.80 -5.38
C LEU A 200 -13.28 16.03 -6.85
N GLY A 201 -14.07 15.12 -7.41
CA GLY A 201 -14.55 15.17 -8.79
C GLY A 201 -15.36 16.42 -9.09
N ASN A 202 -16.34 16.73 -8.22
CA ASN A 202 -17.16 17.92 -8.34
C ASN A 202 -16.34 19.20 -8.16
N LEU A 203 -15.43 19.26 -7.17
CA LEU A 203 -14.56 20.41 -6.95
C LEU A 203 -13.75 20.73 -8.22
N VAL A 204 -13.04 19.73 -8.76
CA VAL A 204 -12.21 19.90 -9.96
C VAL A 204 -13.05 20.34 -11.16
N SER A 205 -14.21 19.71 -11.38
CA SER A 205 -15.11 20.06 -12.49
C SER A 205 -15.63 21.50 -12.38
N ARG A 206 -16.06 21.92 -11.18
CA ARG A 206 -16.54 23.29 -10.92
C ARG A 206 -15.46 24.32 -11.20
N VAL A 207 -14.24 24.12 -10.69
CA VAL A 207 -13.13 25.04 -10.90
C VAL A 207 -12.71 25.08 -12.38
N ALA A 208 -12.58 23.93 -13.03
CA ALA A 208 -12.26 23.86 -14.45
C ALA A 208 -13.26 24.62 -15.32
N LYS A 209 -14.56 24.49 -15.04
CA LYS A 209 -15.62 25.20 -15.77
C LYS A 209 -15.60 26.71 -15.53
N MET A 210 -15.24 27.17 -14.33
CA MET A 210 -15.06 28.61 -14.06
C MET A 210 -13.86 29.18 -14.80
N CYS A 211 -12.75 28.45 -14.84
CA CYS A 211 -11.55 28.83 -15.59
C CYS A 211 -11.82 28.89 -17.10
N GLU A 212 -12.52 27.89 -17.65
CA GLU A 212 -12.90 27.86 -19.07
C GLU A 212 -13.75 29.07 -19.47
N LYS A 213 -14.73 29.46 -18.63
CA LYS A 213 -15.60 30.62 -18.89
C LYS A 213 -14.88 31.97 -18.83
N SER A 214 -13.81 32.05 -18.04
CA SER A 214 -13.05 33.28 -17.84
C SER A 214 -11.79 33.36 -18.71
N ASP A 215 -11.60 32.40 -19.61
CA ASP A 215 -10.40 32.24 -20.44
C ASP A 215 -9.10 32.28 -19.61
N PHE A 216 -9.15 31.74 -18.39
CA PHE A 216 -8.06 31.81 -17.41
C PHE A 216 -6.92 30.86 -17.80
N SER A 217 -5.71 31.42 -17.85
CA SER A 217 -4.47 30.65 -18.01
C SER A 217 -3.89 30.31 -16.65
N PHE A 218 -3.62 29.03 -16.43
CA PHE A 218 -3.04 28.55 -15.19
C PHE A 218 -1.53 28.41 -15.31
N GLU A 219 -0.83 29.03 -14.37
CA GLU A 219 0.57 28.75 -14.06
C GLU A 219 0.63 28.47 -12.56
N SER A 220 1.27 27.36 -12.19
CA SER A 220 1.45 27.00 -10.79
C SER A 220 2.68 26.14 -10.63
N ASP A 221 3.53 26.62 -9.73
CA ASP A 221 4.78 25.98 -9.34
C ASP A 221 4.66 25.38 -7.93
N GLN A 222 3.44 24.97 -7.52
CA GLN A 222 3.23 24.40 -6.20
C GLN A 222 3.98 23.08 -6.03
N THR A 223 4.95 23.08 -5.13
CA THR A 223 5.74 21.90 -4.76
C THR A 223 5.48 21.47 -3.32
N LEU A 224 4.45 22.01 -2.65
CA LEU A 224 4.20 21.75 -1.24
C LEU A 224 3.73 20.31 -1.01
N ILE A 225 4.55 19.54 -0.29
CA ILE A 225 4.14 18.30 0.35
C ILE A 225 3.72 18.63 1.77
N TYR A 226 2.49 18.27 2.15
CA TYR A 226 1.99 18.55 3.49
C TYR A 226 2.72 17.70 4.53
N PRO A 227 3.32 18.30 5.58
CA PRO A 227 4.02 17.55 6.63
C PRO A 227 3.15 16.46 7.27
N GLU A 228 1.85 16.70 7.42
CA GLU A 228 0.88 15.74 7.95
C GLU A 228 0.75 14.51 7.07
N VAL A 229 0.80 14.68 5.74
CA VAL A 229 0.76 13.59 4.76
C VAL A 229 2.06 12.80 4.80
N SER A 230 3.21 13.47 4.77
CA SER A 230 4.53 12.81 4.87
C SER A 230 4.66 11.98 6.14
N LYS A 231 4.35 12.58 7.30
CA LYS A 231 4.40 11.89 8.60
C LYS A 231 3.46 10.69 8.64
N ALA A 232 2.23 10.85 8.14
CA ALA A 232 1.27 9.76 8.10
C ALA A 232 1.74 8.60 7.20
N ILE A 233 2.40 8.87 6.08
CA ILE A 233 2.99 7.83 5.22
C ILE A 233 4.13 7.09 5.93
N GLU A 234 5.02 7.82 6.62
CA GLU A 234 6.13 7.23 7.38
C GLU A 234 5.65 6.31 8.52
N GLU A 235 4.51 6.64 9.13
CA GLU A 235 3.84 5.85 10.16
C GLU A 235 2.90 4.78 9.58
N PHE A 236 2.85 4.64 8.24
CA PHE A 236 1.93 3.80 7.49
C PHE A 236 0.44 4.08 7.73
N ARG A 237 0.09 5.25 8.27
CA ARG A 237 -1.27 5.73 8.52
C ARG A 237 -1.86 6.41 7.29
N PHE A 238 -1.99 5.66 6.20
CA PHE A 238 -2.56 6.14 4.94
C PHE A 238 -3.97 6.73 5.09
N ASP A 239 -4.73 6.21 6.05
CA ASP A 239 -6.06 6.69 6.44
C ASP A 239 -6.01 8.13 6.97
N ASN A 240 -4.99 8.45 7.78
CA ASN A 240 -4.77 9.81 8.27
C ASN A 240 -4.32 10.76 7.15
N ALA A 241 -3.42 10.29 6.27
CA ALA A 241 -2.97 11.09 5.13
C ALA A 241 -4.14 11.49 4.23
N LEU A 242 -4.98 10.52 3.84
CA LEU A 242 -6.13 10.76 2.98
C LEU A 242 -7.23 11.57 3.66
N ARG A 243 -7.45 11.38 4.97
CA ARG A 243 -8.34 12.24 5.75
C ARG A 243 -7.92 13.71 5.72
N PHE A 244 -6.63 13.99 5.95
CA PHE A 244 -6.11 15.36 5.89
C PHE A 244 -6.25 15.97 4.48
N ILE A 245 -5.95 15.20 3.44
CA ILE A 245 -6.13 15.66 2.05
C ILE A 245 -7.60 15.97 1.77
N TRP A 246 -8.54 15.14 2.25
CA TRP A 246 -9.98 15.39 2.08
C TRP A 246 -10.49 16.60 2.87
N GLU A 247 -9.89 16.90 4.03
CA GLU A 247 -10.14 18.16 4.74
C GLU A 247 -9.72 19.36 3.88
N LYS A 248 -8.57 19.28 3.16
CA LYS A 248 -8.17 20.33 2.20
C LYS A 248 -9.16 20.46 1.05
N VAL A 249 -9.59 19.35 0.43
CA VAL A 249 -10.64 19.35 -0.61
C VAL A 249 -11.90 20.07 -0.11
N THR A 250 -12.35 19.72 1.09
CA THR A 250 -13.55 20.31 1.71
C THR A 250 -13.36 21.81 1.97
N ASN A 251 -12.19 22.24 2.43
CA ASN A 251 -11.89 23.63 2.68
C ASN A 251 -11.92 24.47 1.39
N VAL A 252 -11.40 23.96 0.28
CA VAL A 252 -11.46 24.65 -1.02
C VAL A 252 -12.91 24.80 -1.47
N ASP A 253 -13.72 23.74 -1.40
CA ASP A 253 -15.13 23.81 -1.79
C ASP A 253 -15.90 24.84 -0.93
N GLN A 254 -15.68 24.86 0.38
CA GLN A 254 -16.27 25.86 1.27
C GLN A 254 -15.80 27.29 0.96
N LYS A 255 -14.52 27.49 0.62
CA LYS A 255 -13.99 28.80 0.19
C LYS A 255 -14.69 29.28 -1.07
N ILE A 256 -14.90 28.41 -2.06
CA ILE A 256 -15.64 28.73 -3.29
C ILE A 256 -17.07 29.13 -2.96
N ASN A 257 -17.76 28.36 -2.11
CA ASN A 257 -19.16 28.65 -1.76
C ASN A 257 -19.31 29.98 -1.01
N LYS A 258 -18.35 30.34 -0.15
CA LYS A 258 -18.35 31.62 0.59
C LYS A 258 -17.98 32.82 -0.27
N ALA A 259 -17.02 32.66 -1.18
CA ALA A 259 -16.53 33.74 -2.03
C ALA A 259 -17.49 34.04 -3.20
N GLU A 260 -18.37 33.10 -3.53
CA GLU A 260 -19.32 33.18 -4.65
C GLU A 260 -18.66 33.71 -5.94
N PRO A 261 -17.59 33.06 -6.45
CA PRO A 261 -16.77 33.60 -7.53
C PRO A 261 -17.55 33.89 -8.81
N TRP A 262 -18.71 33.26 -9.02
CA TRP A 262 -19.62 33.57 -10.12
C TRP A 262 -20.22 34.98 -10.08
N LYS A 263 -20.08 35.71 -8.96
CA LYS A 263 -20.45 37.13 -8.81
C LYS A 263 -19.25 38.08 -8.94
N LEU A 264 -18.04 37.55 -9.05
CA LEU A 264 -16.80 38.34 -9.16
C LEU A 264 -16.46 38.57 -10.63
N GLU A 265 -15.77 39.69 -10.90
CA GLU A 265 -15.32 40.08 -12.23
C GLU A 265 -13.88 40.60 -12.21
N GLY A 266 -13.24 40.63 -13.38
CA GLY A 266 -11.90 41.17 -13.58
C GLY A 266 -10.83 40.53 -12.68
N GLU A 267 -9.94 41.35 -12.13
CA GLU A 267 -8.81 40.91 -11.31
C GLU A 267 -9.23 40.14 -10.05
N LYS A 268 -10.39 40.46 -9.47
CA LYS A 268 -10.88 39.76 -8.26
C LYS A 268 -11.22 38.30 -8.55
N LEU A 269 -11.85 38.04 -9.69
CA LEU A 269 -12.14 36.69 -10.15
C LEU A 269 -10.84 35.94 -10.47
N GLN A 270 -9.93 36.56 -11.21
CA GLN A 270 -8.65 35.95 -11.57
C GLN A 270 -7.84 35.55 -10.34
N LYS A 271 -7.74 36.43 -9.34
CA LYS A 271 -7.04 36.12 -8.07
C LYS A 271 -7.71 34.99 -7.29
N ALA A 272 -9.04 34.92 -7.28
CA ALA A 272 -9.76 33.84 -6.63
C ALA A 272 -9.49 32.48 -7.33
N LEU A 273 -9.55 32.46 -8.67
CA LEU A 273 -9.29 31.25 -9.46
C LEU A 273 -7.84 30.77 -9.30
N GLN A 274 -6.86 31.68 -9.34
CA GLN A 274 -5.45 31.32 -9.11
C GLN A 274 -5.28 30.61 -7.76
N ASN A 275 -5.83 31.19 -6.68
CA ASN A 275 -5.73 30.59 -5.34
C ASN A 275 -6.37 29.19 -5.29
N TYR A 276 -7.52 28.97 -5.93
CA TYR A 276 -8.17 27.66 -5.94
C TYR A 276 -7.35 26.63 -6.71
N LEU A 277 -6.74 27.04 -7.82
CA LEU A 277 -5.93 26.15 -8.63
C LEU A 277 -4.60 25.81 -7.94
N ASP A 278 -3.99 26.76 -7.23
CA ASP A 278 -2.81 26.49 -6.39
C ASP A 278 -3.14 25.45 -5.29
N GLU A 279 -4.25 25.63 -4.57
CA GLU A 279 -4.67 24.65 -3.56
C GLU A 279 -4.99 23.27 -4.19
N ILE A 280 -5.59 23.23 -5.38
CA ILE A 280 -5.83 21.98 -6.11
C ILE A 280 -4.51 21.35 -6.58
N ALA A 281 -3.51 22.12 -6.99
CA ALA A 281 -2.20 21.62 -7.38
C ALA A 281 -1.48 20.97 -6.19
N GLU A 282 -1.51 21.61 -5.01
CA GLU A 282 -0.99 21.01 -3.77
C GLU A 282 -1.72 19.71 -3.41
N ILE A 283 -3.05 19.70 -3.45
CA ILE A 283 -3.86 18.49 -3.22
C ILE A 283 -3.45 17.38 -4.21
N THR A 284 -3.32 17.72 -5.48
CA THR A 284 -2.97 16.79 -6.56
C THR A 284 -1.59 16.18 -6.35
N LEU A 285 -0.61 16.99 -5.94
CA LEU A 285 0.73 16.51 -5.64
C LEU A 285 0.73 15.52 -4.47
N ASN A 286 0.00 15.84 -3.40
CA ASN A 286 -0.12 14.98 -2.20
C ASN A 286 -0.97 13.72 -2.45
N LEU A 287 -1.82 13.69 -3.48
CA LEU A 287 -2.58 12.51 -3.90
C LEU A 287 -1.77 11.51 -4.74
N LYS A 288 -0.62 11.92 -5.29
CA LYS A 288 0.19 11.10 -6.20
C LYS A 288 0.49 9.66 -5.73
N PRO A 289 0.88 9.39 -4.46
CA PRO A 289 1.11 8.02 -4.02
C PRO A 289 -0.18 7.20 -3.87
N PHE A 290 -1.34 7.85 -3.81
CA PHE A 290 -2.63 7.21 -3.54
C PHE A 290 -3.45 6.99 -4.81
N LEU A 291 -3.62 8.02 -5.66
CA LEU A 291 -4.53 8.04 -6.81
C LEU A 291 -3.81 8.48 -8.11
N PRO A 292 -2.87 7.67 -8.63
CA PRO A 292 -2.01 8.09 -9.73
C PRO A 292 -2.76 8.43 -11.03
N GLU A 293 -3.80 7.67 -11.39
CA GLU A 293 -4.56 7.94 -12.62
C GLU A 293 -5.40 9.22 -12.51
N THR A 294 -5.99 9.44 -11.34
CA THR A 294 -6.77 10.64 -11.01
C THR A 294 -5.87 11.87 -11.07
N VAL A 295 -4.67 11.79 -10.50
CA VAL A 295 -3.67 12.86 -10.58
C VAL A 295 -3.30 13.19 -12.02
N GLN A 296 -3.10 12.18 -12.88
CA GLN A 296 -2.83 12.41 -14.30
C GLN A 296 -4.01 13.09 -15.00
N LYS A 297 -5.26 12.71 -14.69
CA LYS A 297 -6.46 13.35 -15.24
C LYS A 297 -6.55 14.81 -14.81
N ILE A 298 -6.32 15.11 -13.52
CA ILE A 298 -6.32 16.49 -13.00
C ILE A 298 -5.22 17.32 -13.68
N ALA A 299 -4.01 16.79 -13.77
CA ALA A 299 -2.90 17.45 -14.46
C ALA A 299 -3.21 17.71 -15.94
N LYS A 300 -3.92 16.81 -16.63
CA LYS A 300 -4.35 17.03 -18.02
C LYS A 300 -5.42 18.13 -18.15
N THR A 301 -6.27 18.28 -17.14
CA THR A 301 -7.32 19.32 -17.10
C THR A 301 -6.72 20.71 -16.88
N PHE A 302 -5.80 20.84 -15.91
CA PHE A 302 -5.23 22.14 -15.53
C PHE A 302 -3.89 22.47 -16.19
N GLY A 303 -3.13 21.50 -16.69
CA GLY A 303 -1.83 21.69 -17.34
C GLY A 303 -1.90 22.22 -18.79
N ARG A 304 -2.99 22.90 -19.17
CA ARG A 304 -3.18 23.51 -20.49
C ARG A 304 -3.17 25.03 -20.36
N ILE A 305 -2.59 25.72 -21.36
CA ILE A 305 -2.61 27.19 -21.45
C ILE A 305 -4.05 27.74 -21.37
N LYS A 306 -5.02 27.01 -21.93
CA LYS A 306 -6.46 27.27 -21.74
C LYS A 306 -7.12 26.05 -21.12
N ILE A 307 -7.64 26.22 -19.91
CA ILE A 307 -8.35 25.15 -19.19
C ILE A 307 -9.67 24.87 -19.89
N LYS A 308 -9.95 23.60 -20.14
CA LYS A 308 -11.25 23.13 -20.63
C LYS A 308 -11.83 22.11 -19.67
N SER A 309 -13.12 22.21 -19.39
CA SER A 309 -13.86 21.18 -18.68
C SER A 309 -13.70 19.82 -19.40
N SER A 310 -13.32 18.78 -18.66
CA SER A 310 -13.20 17.41 -19.15
C SER A 310 -14.39 16.56 -18.72
N GLU A 311 -14.42 15.29 -19.15
CA GLU A 311 -15.29 14.29 -18.53
C GLU A 311 -15.09 14.25 -17.00
N PRO A 312 -16.14 13.91 -16.23
CA PRO A 312 -16.02 13.80 -14.77
C PRO A 312 -14.89 12.85 -14.37
N LEU A 313 -14.10 13.22 -13.36
CA LEU A 313 -13.04 12.36 -12.82
C LEU A 313 -13.59 11.00 -12.37
N PHE A 314 -14.79 11.01 -11.79
CA PHE A 314 -15.52 9.87 -11.26
C PHE A 314 -16.97 9.94 -11.79
N PRO A 315 -17.28 9.19 -12.87
CA PRO A 315 -18.64 9.11 -13.42
C PRO A 315 -19.65 8.56 -12.41
N ARG A 316 -20.92 8.95 -12.49
CA ARG A 316 -21.94 8.36 -11.61
C ARG A 316 -22.14 6.88 -11.94
N ILE A 317 -22.22 6.05 -10.91
CA ILE A 317 -22.39 4.58 -10.98
C ILE A 317 -23.79 4.19 -10.50
#